data_AF-A0A2W4S1J1-F1
#
_entry.id   AF-A0A2W4S1J1-F1
#
_cell.length_a   1.000
_cell.length_b   1.000
_cell.length_c   1.000
_cell.angle_alpha   90.00
_cell.angle_beta   90.00
_cell.angle_gamma   90.00
#
_symmetry.space_group_name_H-M   'P 1'
#
loop_
_entity.id
_entity.type
_entity.pdbx_description
1 polymer ?
#
loop_
_entity_poly.entity_id
_entity_poly.type
_entity_poly.pdbx_seq_one_letter_code
_entity_poly.pdbx_strand_id
1 'polypeptide(L)'
;MRVAVERALARRTGREAHVSSVRAVGGGCISPAARVETDAGDVFFLKWGSGGRTPAGLFDAEARALAALAAANAVRVPEVIAVGGPDSGAPWLLLEWLEPGSPNARTWPELGRSLAALHRVRAERYGWPEDNFIGSLPQANGWSASWAAFWRERRLAPQLERAVRAGYFDARARRRFDALLDRLDALLAEAEADGASLLHGDLWGGNVHVMAGGRAALIDPSAYHGHREVDLAMSELFGGFGSGFYEAYREAWPLAPGYAERRRPIYQLYYLLVHVNLFGASYVGSTLARLDAVPL
;
A
#
# COMPACT_ATOMS: atom_id res chain seq x y z
N MET A 1 -15.05 -7.28 21.34
CA MET A 1 -14.10 -7.82 20.35
C MET A 1 -13.80 -9.31 20.52
N ARG A 2 -13.24 -9.81 21.63
CA ARG A 2 -12.90 -11.25 21.83
C ARG A 2 -14.00 -12.23 21.38
N VAL A 3 -15.21 -12.09 21.93
CA VAL A 3 -16.37 -12.93 21.57
C VAL A 3 -16.71 -12.86 20.07
N ALA A 4 -16.53 -11.69 19.44
CA ALA A 4 -16.79 -11.53 18.02
C ALA A 4 -15.74 -12.25 17.16
N VAL A 5 -14.46 -12.22 17.58
CA VAL A 5 -13.37 -12.97 16.96
C VAL A 5 -13.61 -14.48 17.08
N GLU A 6 -13.92 -14.97 18.28
CA GLU A 6 -14.22 -16.40 18.52
C GLU A 6 -15.41 -16.87 17.68
N ARG A 7 -16.49 -16.08 17.59
CA ARG A 7 -17.62 -16.37 16.69
C ARG A 7 -17.23 -16.38 15.21
N ALA A 8 -16.34 -15.49 14.79
CA ALA A 8 -15.87 -15.45 13.41
C ALA A 8 -15.02 -16.68 13.08
N LEU A 9 -14.13 -17.08 13.99
CA LEU A 9 -13.36 -18.32 13.90
C LEU A 9 -14.27 -19.54 13.81
N ALA A 10 -15.26 -19.65 14.70
CA ALA A 10 -16.20 -20.77 14.70
C ALA A 10 -16.99 -20.89 13.39
N ARG A 11 -17.40 -19.75 12.80
CA ARG A 11 -18.04 -19.74 11.47
C ARG A 11 -17.11 -20.16 10.34
N ARG A 12 -15.81 -19.85 10.43
CA ARG A 12 -14.82 -20.18 9.40
C ARG A 12 -14.43 -21.66 9.46
N THR A 13 -14.19 -22.19 10.65
CA THR A 13 -13.64 -23.55 10.87
C THR A 13 -14.73 -24.60 11.07
N GLY A 14 -15.96 -24.19 11.39
CA GLY A 14 -17.05 -25.09 11.77
C GLY A 14 -16.86 -25.74 13.15
N ARG A 15 -15.92 -25.25 13.96
CA ARG A 15 -15.61 -25.76 15.31
C ARG A 15 -15.53 -24.61 16.29
N GLU A 16 -15.97 -24.82 17.52
CA GLU A 16 -15.71 -23.85 18.58
C GLU A 16 -14.19 -23.73 18.80
N ALA A 17 -13.72 -22.49 18.93
CA ALA A 17 -12.34 -22.16 19.23
C ALA A 17 -12.35 -20.95 20.17
N HIS A 18 -11.62 -21.05 21.27
CA HIS A 18 -11.52 -19.99 22.26
C HIS A 18 -10.15 -19.35 22.21
N VAL A 19 -10.08 -18.03 22.37
CA VAL A 19 -8.80 -17.33 22.40
C VAL A 19 -8.06 -17.68 23.68
N SER A 20 -6.94 -18.39 23.57
CA SER A 20 -6.11 -18.81 24.70
C SER A 20 -5.07 -17.75 25.08
N SER A 21 -4.52 -17.04 24.09
CA SER A 21 -3.50 -16.00 24.31
C SER A 21 -3.65 -14.83 23.34
N VAL A 22 -3.34 -13.62 23.80
CA VAL A 22 -3.25 -12.41 22.98
C VAL A 22 -1.95 -11.69 23.34
N ARG A 23 -1.07 -11.51 22.37
CA ARG A 23 0.21 -10.81 22.57
C ARG A 23 0.30 -9.64 21.62
N ALA A 24 0.51 -8.44 22.16
CA ALA A 24 0.72 -7.26 21.33
C ALA A 24 1.95 -7.47 20.43
N VAL A 25 1.83 -7.09 19.16
CA VAL A 25 2.93 -7.08 18.20
C VAL A 25 3.09 -5.67 17.67
N GLY A 26 4.34 -5.22 17.53
CA GLY A 26 4.65 -3.93 16.92
C GLY A 26 4.46 -3.95 15.40
N GLY A 27 4.46 -2.78 14.76
CA GLY A 27 4.54 -2.66 13.30
C GLY A 27 3.53 -1.70 12.67
N GLY A 28 2.40 -1.41 13.32
CA GLY A 28 1.41 -0.46 12.80
C GLY A 28 1.61 0.97 13.31
N CYS A 29 1.65 1.96 12.42
CA CYS A 29 1.68 3.38 12.80
C CYS A 29 0.30 3.91 13.27
N ILE A 30 -0.79 3.20 12.93
CA ILE A 30 -2.17 3.72 13.04
C ILE A 30 -3.05 2.81 13.91
N SER A 31 -2.95 1.50 13.73
CA SER A 31 -3.80 0.52 14.41
C SER A 31 -2.97 -0.40 15.31
N PRO A 32 -3.42 -0.63 16.56
CA PRO A 32 -2.89 -1.72 17.37
C PRO A 32 -3.02 -3.07 16.66
N ALA A 33 -2.03 -3.94 16.89
CA ALA A 33 -2.00 -5.28 16.35
C ALA A 33 -1.61 -6.31 17.42
N ALA A 34 -2.12 -7.53 17.29
CA ALA A 34 -1.81 -8.63 18.20
C ALA A 34 -1.72 -9.98 17.47
N ARG A 35 -0.85 -10.85 17.99
CA ARG A 35 -0.88 -12.29 17.73
C ARG A 35 -1.93 -12.92 18.63
N VAL A 36 -2.86 -13.65 18.04
CA VAL A 36 -3.97 -14.32 18.73
C VAL A 36 -3.78 -15.82 18.59
N GLU A 37 -3.70 -16.53 19.71
CA GLU A 37 -3.65 -18.00 19.76
C GLU A 37 -5.00 -18.55 20.23
N THR A 38 -5.43 -19.68 19.66
CA THR A 38 -6.60 -20.42 20.12
C THR A 38 -6.20 -21.59 21.03
N ASP A 39 -7.17 -22.14 21.75
CA ASP A 39 -7.04 -23.40 22.48
C ASP A 39 -6.87 -24.63 21.57
N ALA A 40 -7.29 -24.51 20.31
CA ALA A 40 -7.04 -25.49 19.26
C ALA A 40 -5.60 -25.43 18.67
N GLY A 41 -4.80 -24.42 19.06
CA GLY A 41 -3.42 -24.24 18.59
C GLY A 41 -3.27 -23.41 17.32
N ASP A 42 -4.37 -22.87 16.78
CA ASP A 42 -4.34 -21.97 15.63
C ASP A 42 -3.81 -20.59 16.03
N VAL A 43 -3.17 -19.90 15.08
CA VAL A 43 -2.55 -18.59 15.30
C VAL A 43 -2.99 -17.61 14.22
N PHE A 44 -3.38 -16.42 14.66
CA PHE A 44 -3.88 -15.35 13.79
C PHE A 44 -3.23 -14.01 14.10
N PHE A 45 -3.31 -13.10 13.14
CA PHE A 45 -2.95 -11.70 13.29
C PHE A 45 -4.23 -10.86 13.37
N LEU A 46 -4.39 -10.08 14.43
CA LEU A 46 -5.56 -9.22 14.65
C LEU A 46 -5.14 -7.75 14.62
N LYS A 47 -5.73 -6.96 13.74
CA LYS A 47 -5.69 -5.48 13.75
C LYS A 47 -7.03 -4.95 14.24
N TRP A 48 -7.04 -3.86 15.01
CA TRP A 48 -8.29 -3.20 15.39
C TRP A 48 -8.18 -1.70 15.45
N GLY A 49 -9.32 -1.02 15.41
CA GLY A 49 -9.40 0.43 15.53
C GLY A 49 -9.30 0.88 16.99
N SER A 50 -8.58 1.98 17.23
CA SER A 50 -8.47 2.57 18.58
C SER A 50 -8.61 4.09 18.55
N GLY A 51 -9.42 4.62 19.48
CA GLY A 51 -9.48 6.06 19.80
C GLY A 51 -9.91 6.99 18.65
N GLY A 52 -10.85 6.56 17.79
CA GLY A 52 -11.42 7.41 16.73
C GLY A 52 -10.47 7.79 15.58
N ARG A 53 -9.22 7.31 15.61
CA ARG A 53 -8.18 7.57 14.58
C ARG A 53 -8.26 6.64 13.38
N THR A 54 -9.04 5.57 13.47
CA THR A 54 -9.25 4.60 12.40
C THR A 54 -10.49 5.00 11.61
N PRO A 55 -10.36 5.39 10.33
CA PRO A 55 -11.50 5.68 9.49
C PRO A 55 -12.47 4.49 9.38
N ALA A 56 -13.77 4.80 9.29
CA ALA A 56 -14.77 3.79 8.99
C ALA A 56 -14.47 3.13 7.64
N GLY A 57 -14.57 1.80 7.57
CA GLY A 57 -14.32 1.03 6.36
C GLY A 57 -12.85 0.77 6.03
N LEU A 58 -11.88 1.21 6.85
CA LEU A 58 -10.45 0.96 6.61
C LEU A 58 -10.15 -0.54 6.48
N PHE A 59 -10.61 -1.35 7.43
CA PHE A 59 -10.36 -2.79 7.43
C PHE A 59 -11.14 -3.53 6.33
N ASP A 60 -12.34 -3.05 5.96
CA ASP A 60 -13.08 -3.58 4.81
C ASP A 60 -12.37 -3.29 3.48
N ALA A 61 -11.72 -2.12 3.37
CA ALA A 61 -10.92 -1.77 2.20
C ALA A 61 -9.64 -2.61 2.13
N GLU A 62 -8.93 -2.79 3.25
CA GLU A 62 -7.73 -3.63 3.33
C GLU A 62 -8.06 -5.09 2.99
N ALA A 63 -9.17 -5.64 3.52
CA ALA A 63 -9.61 -6.98 3.20
C ALA A 63 -9.90 -7.18 1.71
N ARG A 64 -10.56 -6.21 1.05
CA ARG A 64 -10.81 -6.25 -0.41
C ARG A 64 -9.52 -6.19 -1.21
N ALA A 65 -8.58 -5.33 -0.81
CA ALA A 65 -7.27 -5.23 -1.44
C ALA A 65 -6.49 -6.55 -1.32
N LEU A 66 -6.42 -7.14 -0.12
CA LEU A 66 -5.79 -8.44 0.11
C LEU A 66 -6.44 -9.55 -0.73
N ALA A 67 -7.78 -9.59 -0.80
CA ALA A 67 -8.50 -10.57 -1.61
C ALA A 67 -8.17 -10.44 -3.11
N ALA A 68 -8.06 -9.21 -3.62
CA ALA A 68 -7.69 -8.98 -5.02
C ALA A 68 -6.24 -9.37 -5.33
N LEU A 69 -5.30 -9.05 -4.43
CA LEU A 69 -3.90 -9.48 -4.55
C LEU A 69 -3.77 -11.01 -4.46
N ALA A 70 -4.54 -11.67 -3.60
CA ALA A 70 -4.57 -13.12 -3.51
C ALA A 70 -5.12 -13.76 -4.79
N ALA A 71 -6.21 -13.21 -5.35
CA ALA A 71 -6.84 -13.70 -6.59
C ALA A 71 -5.91 -13.63 -7.81
N ALA A 72 -4.92 -12.72 -7.79
CA ALA A 72 -3.90 -12.63 -8.84
C ALA A 72 -2.97 -13.86 -8.90
N ASN A 73 -2.89 -14.67 -7.83
CA ASN A 73 -2.01 -15.84 -7.72
C ASN A 73 -0.52 -15.55 -8.06
N ALA A 74 -0.09 -14.30 -7.87
CA ALA A 74 1.25 -13.84 -8.26
C ALA A 74 2.15 -13.56 -7.07
N VAL A 75 1.60 -12.99 -5.99
CA VAL A 75 2.32 -12.64 -4.76
C VAL A 75 1.73 -13.40 -3.59
N ARG A 76 2.54 -13.57 -2.54
CA ARG A 76 2.03 -14.04 -1.25
C ARG A 76 1.46 -12.85 -0.48
N VAL A 77 0.22 -12.96 -0.02
CA VAL A 77 -0.44 -12.01 0.90
C VAL A 77 -1.18 -12.81 1.97
N PRO A 78 -1.32 -12.33 3.21
CA PRO A 78 -2.02 -13.07 4.26
C PRO A 78 -3.49 -13.36 3.87
N GLU A 79 -3.98 -14.54 4.24
CA GLU A 79 -5.41 -14.85 4.06
C GLU A 79 -6.26 -13.95 4.97
N VAL A 80 -7.36 -13.42 4.42
CA VAL A 80 -8.38 -12.72 5.20
C VAL A 80 -9.30 -13.75 5.85
N ILE A 81 -9.26 -13.84 7.18
CA ILE A 81 -10.09 -14.78 7.94
C ILE A 81 -11.46 -14.18 8.21
N ALA A 82 -11.49 -12.93 8.69
CA ALA A 82 -12.73 -12.21 8.97
C ALA A 82 -12.49 -10.70 9.12
N VAL A 83 -13.55 -9.94 8.85
CA VAL A 83 -13.66 -8.51 9.18
C VAL A 83 -14.82 -8.34 10.14
N GLY A 84 -14.67 -7.46 11.13
CA GLY A 84 -15.75 -7.10 12.03
C GLY A 84 -16.00 -5.61 12.08
N GLY A 85 -17.28 -5.25 12.14
CA GLY A 85 -17.73 -3.88 12.23
C GLY A 85 -17.74 -3.31 13.67
N PRO A 86 -18.06 -2.02 13.81
CA PRO A 86 -18.09 -1.30 15.09
C PRO A 86 -19.06 -1.90 16.12
N ASP A 87 -20.08 -2.63 15.70
CA ASP A 87 -21.04 -3.33 16.61
C ASP A 87 -20.34 -4.34 17.55
N SER A 88 -19.11 -4.75 17.22
CA SER A 88 -18.27 -5.61 18.05
C SER A 88 -17.41 -4.86 19.08
N GLY A 89 -17.61 -3.54 19.18
CA GLY A 89 -16.92 -2.57 20.05
C GLY A 89 -15.96 -1.66 19.29
N ALA A 90 -15.31 -2.16 18.24
CA ALA A 90 -14.43 -1.42 17.34
C ALA A 90 -14.34 -2.18 15.99
N PRO A 91 -14.04 -1.51 14.87
CA PRO A 91 -13.75 -2.22 13.63
C PRO A 91 -12.44 -3.02 13.76
N TRP A 92 -12.37 -4.20 13.16
CA TRP A 92 -11.18 -5.07 13.22
C TRP A 92 -11.02 -5.95 11.97
N LEU A 93 -9.79 -6.40 11.75
CA LEU A 93 -9.39 -7.31 10.68
C LEU A 93 -8.61 -8.48 11.28
N LEU A 94 -9.06 -9.70 11.02
CA LEU A 94 -8.40 -10.94 11.41
C LEU A 94 -7.80 -11.59 10.18
N LEU A 95 -6.48 -11.79 10.21
CA LEU A 95 -5.68 -12.33 9.14
C LEU A 95 -4.96 -13.60 9.59
N GLU A 96 -4.51 -14.37 8.60
CA GLU A 96 -3.52 -15.42 8.79
C GLU A 96 -2.26 -14.90 9.50
N TRP A 97 -1.75 -15.66 10.47
CA TRP A 97 -0.44 -15.41 11.04
C TRP A 97 0.65 -15.94 10.10
N LEU A 98 1.49 -15.04 9.61
CA LEU A 98 2.66 -15.39 8.81
C LEU A 98 3.88 -15.52 9.73
N GLU A 99 4.37 -16.75 9.91
CA GLU A 99 5.52 -16.98 10.79
C GLU A 99 6.76 -16.21 10.28
N PRO A 100 7.37 -15.32 11.08
CA PRO A 100 8.51 -14.52 10.64
C PRO A 100 9.74 -15.38 10.37
N GLY A 101 10.56 -14.93 9.42
CA GLY A 101 11.85 -15.52 9.10
C GLY A 101 12.86 -14.47 8.66
N SER A 102 13.96 -14.96 8.10
CA SER A 102 15.05 -14.12 7.60
C SER A 102 15.15 -14.26 6.08
N PRO A 103 15.54 -13.17 5.37
CA PRO A 103 15.78 -13.25 3.94
C PRO A 103 16.92 -14.20 3.62
N ASN A 104 16.84 -14.85 2.47
CA ASN A 104 17.88 -15.70 1.90
C ASN A 104 18.16 -15.27 0.44
N ALA A 105 19.04 -15.98 -0.25
CA ALA A 105 19.47 -15.65 -1.61
C ALA A 105 18.34 -15.59 -2.65
N ARG A 106 17.17 -16.21 -2.39
CA ARG A 106 16.04 -16.24 -3.32
C ARG A 106 14.97 -15.20 -3.02
N THR A 107 14.89 -14.71 -1.78
CA THR A 107 13.81 -13.83 -1.29
C THR A 107 13.53 -12.65 -2.22
N TRP A 108 14.56 -11.87 -2.53
CA TRP A 108 14.42 -10.63 -3.28
C TRP A 108 14.22 -10.88 -4.78
N PRO A 109 14.98 -11.76 -5.45
CA PRO A 109 14.69 -12.12 -6.84
C PRO A 109 13.29 -12.71 -7.05
N GLU A 110 12.83 -13.60 -6.17
CA GLU A 110 11.48 -14.18 -6.25
C GLU A 110 10.39 -13.13 -6.06
N LEU A 111 10.57 -12.21 -5.11
CA LEU A 111 9.64 -11.10 -4.91
C LEU A 111 9.59 -10.18 -6.14
N GLY A 112 10.73 -9.89 -6.78
CA GLY A 112 10.81 -9.07 -7.98
C GLY A 112 10.01 -9.67 -9.15
N ARG A 113 10.18 -10.99 -9.40
CA ARG A 113 9.41 -11.71 -10.42
C ARG A 113 7.92 -11.78 -10.08
N SER A 114 7.60 -12.04 -8.81
CA SER A 114 6.22 -12.11 -8.31
C SER A 114 5.49 -10.78 -8.48
N LEU A 115 6.15 -9.65 -8.20
CA LEU A 115 5.57 -8.32 -8.40
C LEU A 115 5.37 -8.03 -9.89
N ALA A 116 6.32 -8.40 -10.76
CA ALA A 116 6.13 -8.26 -12.20
C ALA A 116 4.92 -9.06 -12.70
N ALA A 117 4.70 -10.28 -12.18
CA ALA A 117 3.52 -11.09 -12.46
C ALA A 117 2.23 -10.46 -11.92
N LEU A 118 2.25 -9.88 -10.71
CA LEU A 118 1.08 -9.16 -10.15
C LEU A 118 0.67 -8.00 -11.06
N HIS A 119 1.63 -7.19 -11.49
CA HIS A 119 1.36 -6.06 -12.38
C HIS A 119 0.81 -6.47 -13.75
N ARG A 120 0.92 -7.75 -14.14
CA ARG A 120 0.31 -8.29 -15.36
C ARG A 120 -1.18 -8.58 -15.19
N VAL A 121 -1.75 -8.42 -14.00
CA VAL A 121 -3.21 -8.32 -13.81
C VAL A 121 -3.65 -6.91 -14.19
N ARG A 122 -4.52 -6.82 -15.20
CA ARG A 122 -4.80 -5.58 -15.93
C ARG A 122 -6.27 -5.18 -15.82
N ALA A 123 -6.50 -3.88 -15.85
CA ALA A 123 -7.81 -3.29 -16.07
C ALA A 123 -7.81 -2.40 -17.32
N GLU A 124 -9.00 -2.11 -17.83
CA GLU A 124 -9.19 -1.20 -18.98
C GLU A 124 -8.98 0.27 -18.59
N ARG A 125 -9.14 0.61 -17.31
CA ARG A 125 -9.09 1.97 -16.78
C ARG A 125 -8.30 2.01 -15.48
N TYR A 126 -7.83 3.19 -15.11
CA TYR A 126 -7.13 3.44 -13.86
C TYR A 126 -8.12 3.71 -12.73
N GLY A 127 -7.91 3.11 -11.57
CA GLY A 127 -8.78 3.26 -10.41
C GLY A 127 -9.11 1.96 -9.68
N TRP A 128 -10.19 2.00 -8.92
CA TRP A 128 -10.69 0.90 -8.09
C TRP A 128 -12.21 1.00 -8.00
N PRO A 129 -12.94 -0.11 -7.77
CA PRO A 129 -14.39 -0.06 -7.64
C PRO A 129 -14.89 0.91 -6.56
N GLU A 130 -14.15 1.07 -5.46
CA GLU A 130 -14.48 2.02 -4.39
C GLU A 130 -13.26 2.81 -3.88
N ASP A 131 -13.52 3.94 -3.23
CA ASP A 131 -12.49 4.66 -2.49
C ASP A 131 -11.94 3.81 -1.34
N ASN A 132 -10.66 3.97 -1.04
CA ASN A 132 -9.98 3.30 0.06
C ASN A 132 -9.10 4.29 0.82
N PHE A 133 -8.00 3.81 1.40
CA PHE A 133 -7.13 4.62 2.26
C PHE A 133 -5.67 4.39 1.90
N ILE A 134 -4.85 5.41 2.16
CA ILE A 134 -3.39 5.32 2.24
C ILE A 134 -2.99 5.74 3.66
N GLY A 135 -2.54 4.79 4.47
CA GLY A 135 -2.54 4.96 5.93
C GLY A 135 -3.96 5.30 6.43
N SER A 136 -4.12 6.41 7.14
CA SER A 136 -5.45 6.88 7.60
C SER A 136 -6.08 7.94 6.69
N LEU A 137 -5.40 8.32 5.60
CA LEU A 137 -5.88 9.33 4.68
C LEU A 137 -6.82 8.70 3.65
N PRO A 138 -7.97 9.33 3.33
CA PRO A 138 -8.82 8.86 2.24
C PRO A 138 -8.07 8.93 0.91
N GLN A 139 -8.24 7.89 0.09
CA GLN A 139 -7.67 7.75 -1.24
C GLN A 139 -8.81 7.53 -2.25
N ALA A 140 -9.05 8.54 -3.08
CA ALA A 140 -10.07 8.49 -4.11
C ALA A 140 -9.66 7.55 -5.25
N ASN A 141 -10.57 6.73 -5.77
CA ASN A 141 -10.25 5.74 -6.80
C ASN A 141 -11.24 5.67 -7.97
N GLY A 142 -12.20 6.59 -8.04
CA GLY A 142 -13.12 6.67 -9.18
C GLY A 142 -12.38 6.56 -10.53
N TRP A 143 -12.92 5.70 -11.40
CA TRP A 143 -12.25 5.29 -12.63
C TRP A 143 -11.90 6.45 -13.57
N SER A 144 -10.72 6.38 -14.20
CA SER A 144 -10.22 7.32 -15.19
C SER A 144 -9.66 6.59 -16.41
N ALA A 145 -9.86 7.16 -17.60
CA ALA A 145 -9.27 6.66 -18.84
C ALA A 145 -7.82 7.13 -19.05
N SER A 146 -7.39 8.22 -18.40
CA SER A 146 -6.01 8.73 -18.47
C SER A 146 -5.30 8.55 -17.14
N TRP A 147 -4.08 8.03 -17.21
CA TRP A 147 -3.18 7.93 -16.07
C TRP A 147 -2.77 9.30 -15.54
N ALA A 148 -2.41 10.23 -16.42
CA ALA A 148 -1.98 11.56 -16.01
C ALA A 148 -3.09 12.32 -15.26
N ALA A 149 -4.33 12.26 -15.78
CA ALA A 149 -5.49 12.82 -15.11
C ALA A 149 -5.77 12.13 -13.76
N PHE A 150 -5.70 10.80 -13.71
CA PHE A 150 -5.87 10.04 -12.47
C PHE A 150 -4.83 10.43 -11.41
N TRP A 151 -3.55 10.47 -11.80
CA TRP A 151 -2.45 10.81 -10.90
C TRP A 151 -2.55 12.27 -10.41
N ARG A 152 -2.95 13.19 -11.28
CA ARG A 152 -3.21 14.60 -10.92
C ARG A 152 -4.33 14.69 -9.88
N GLU A 153 -5.52 14.21 -10.24
CA GLU A 153 -6.77 14.51 -9.53
C GLU A 153 -7.02 13.61 -8.31
N ARG A 154 -6.53 12.36 -8.35
CA ARG A 154 -6.83 11.35 -7.33
C ARG A 154 -5.63 11.02 -6.44
N ARG A 155 -4.45 11.54 -6.75
CA ARG A 155 -3.21 11.31 -5.97
C ARG A 155 -2.60 12.63 -5.54
N LEU A 156 -1.93 13.35 -6.43
CA LEU A 156 -1.11 14.52 -6.05
C LEU A 156 -1.94 15.71 -5.54
N ALA A 157 -2.95 16.16 -6.29
CA ALA A 157 -3.69 17.39 -5.94
C ALA A 157 -4.39 17.31 -4.57
N PRO A 158 -5.12 16.23 -4.21
CA PRO A 158 -5.75 16.13 -2.89
C PRO A 158 -4.77 16.18 -1.72
N GLN A 159 -3.59 15.55 -1.87
CA GLN A 159 -2.57 15.53 -0.83
C GLN A 159 -1.87 16.88 -0.71
N LEU A 160 -1.59 17.56 -1.83
CA LEU A 160 -1.07 18.92 -1.85
C LEU A 160 -2.03 19.91 -1.20
N GLU A 161 -3.31 19.86 -1.56
CA GLU A 161 -4.34 20.72 -0.98
C GLU A 161 -4.43 20.57 0.53
N ARG A 162 -4.39 19.32 1.03
CA ARG A 162 -4.37 19.04 2.46
C ARG A 162 -3.12 19.64 3.13
N ALA A 163 -1.95 19.45 2.55
CA ALA A 163 -0.70 19.94 3.12
C ALA A 163 -0.62 21.48 3.13
N VAL A 164 -1.13 22.14 2.10
CA VAL A 164 -1.22 23.62 2.02
C VAL A 164 -2.22 24.15 3.04
N ARG A 165 -3.40 23.55 3.17
CA ARG A 165 -4.39 23.95 4.19
C ARG A 165 -3.86 23.78 5.61
N ALA A 166 -3.01 22.78 5.84
CA ALA A 166 -2.33 22.56 7.11
C ALA A 166 -1.12 23.50 7.35
N GLY A 167 -0.76 24.35 6.38
CA GLY A 167 0.32 25.33 6.51
C GLY A 167 1.72 24.78 6.27
N TYR A 168 1.87 23.57 5.71
CA TYR A 168 3.19 22.98 5.46
C TYR A 168 3.92 23.55 4.24
N PHE A 169 3.18 24.16 3.31
CA PHE A 169 3.75 24.74 2.09
C PHE A 169 3.26 26.18 1.89
N ASP A 170 4.21 27.07 1.58
CA ASP A 170 3.92 28.46 1.26
C ASP A 170 3.43 28.64 -0.19
N ALA A 171 3.09 29.87 -0.55
CA ALA A 171 2.65 30.20 -1.91
C ALA A 171 3.71 29.91 -2.99
N ARG A 172 5.01 29.94 -2.65
CA ARG A 172 6.10 29.66 -3.60
C ARG A 172 6.18 28.17 -3.89
N ALA A 173 6.17 27.33 -2.86
CA ALA A 173 6.11 25.88 -2.98
C ALA A 173 4.86 25.45 -3.74
N ARG A 174 3.70 26.04 -3.40
CA ARG A 174 2.43 25.78 -4.10
C ARG A 174 2.52 26.02 -5.60
N ARG A 175 3.04 27.19 -6.04
CA ARG A 175 3.20 27.50 -7.48
C ARG A 175 4.10 26.49 -8.22
N ARG A 176 5.13 25.98 -7.56
CA ARG A 176 6.01 24.96 -8.15
C ARG A 176 5.28 23.63 -8.36
N PHE A 177 4.43 23.25 -7.41
CA PHE A 177 3.57 22.09 -7.59
C PHE A 177 2.52 22.30 -8.67
N ASP A 178 1.87 23.48 -8.73
CA ASP A 178 0.90 23.78 -9.80
C ASP A 178 1.56 23.65 -11.18
N ALA A 179 2.78 24.18 -11.36
CA ALA A 179 3.55 24.02 -12.59
C ALA A 179 3.88 22.55 -12.94
N LEU A 180 4.09 21.69 -11.93
CA LEU A 180 4.21 20.25 -12.13
C LEU A 180 2.87 19.64 -12.57
N LEU A 181 1.77 19.95 -11.88
CA LEU A 181 0.45 19.39 -12.15
C LEU A 181 -0.01 19.73 -13.58
N ASP A 182 0.24 20.95 -14.04
CA ASP A 182 -0.08 21.42 -15.39
C ASP A 182 0.69 20.65 -16.48
N ARG A 183 1.86 20.09 -16.13
CA ARG A 183 2.74 19.38 -17.07
C ARG A 183 2.64 17.86 -16.99
N LEU A 184 1.84 17.30 -16.09
CA LEU A 184 1.74 15.85 -15.89
C LEU A 184 1.36 15.09 -17.17
N ASP A 185 0.47 15.64 -18.00
CA ASP A 185 0.07 14.99 -19.26
C ASP A 185 1.28 14.74 -20.18
N ALA A 186 2.18 15.72 -20.30
CA ALA A 186 3.41 15.59 -21.07
C ALA A 186 4.44 14.69 -20.36
N LEU A 187 4.62 14.85 -19.04
CA LEU A 187 5.64 14.13 -18.28
C LEU A 187 5.33 12.63 -18.15
N LEU A 188 4.04 12.26 -18.19
CA LEU A 188 3.55 10.89 -18.03
C LEU A 188 2.99 10.28 -19.32
N ALA A 189 3.07 10.95 -20.47
CA ALA A 189 2.50 10.46 -21.74
C ALA A 189 2.95 9.03 -22.09
N GLU A 190 4.23 8.71 -21.90
CA GLU A 190 4.77 7.37 -22.17
C GLU A 190 4.23 6.28 -21.22
N ALA A 191 3.76 6.66 -20.02
CA ALA A 191 3.23 5.71 -19.04
C ALA A 191 1.85 5.16 -19.45
N GLU A 192 1.10 5.86 -20.30
CA GLU A 192 -0.20 5.41 -20.81
C GLU A 192 -0.06 4.10 -21.62
N ALA A 193 1.04 3.94 -22.37
CA ALA A 193 1.31 2.73 -23.16
C ALA A 193 1.47 1.47 -22.29
N ASP A 194 1.92 1.67 -21.06
CA ASP A 194 2.05 0.60 -20.08
C ASP A 194 0.70 0.21 -19.48
N GLY A 195 -0.39 0.98 -19.65
CA GLY A 195 -1.76 0.80 -19.16
C GLY A 195 -1.94 0.52 -17.64
N ALA A 196 -3.12 0.07 -17.21
CA ALA A 196 -3.50 -0.06 -15.80
C ALA A 196 -3.20 -1.45 -15.19
N SER A 197 -2.21 -1.51 -14.31
CA SER A 197 -1.77 -2.70 -13.57
C SER A 197 -2.36 -2.71 -12.16
N LEU A 198 -2.74 -3.88 -11.65
CA LEU A 198 -3.06 -4.05 -10.23
C LEU A 198 -1.82 -3.76 -9.38
N LEU A 199 -1.89 -2.76 -8.51
CA LEU A 199 -0.81 -2.34 -7.63
C LEU A 199 -1.05 -2.81 -6.19
N HIS A 200 0.03 -3.01 -5.44
CA HIS A 200 0.01 -3.02 -3.99
C HIS A 200 -0.42 -1.65 -3.44
N GLY A 201 0.11 -0.56 -4.02
CA GLY A 201 -0.32 0.82 -3.75
C GLY A 201 0.40 1.49 -2.57
N ASP A 202 1.02 0.72 -1.68
CA ASP A 202 1.88 1.22 -0.58
C ASP A 202 3.13 0.35 -0.39
N LEU A 203 3.87 0.08 -1.47
CA LEU A 203 4.94 -0.92 -1.44
C LEU A 203 6.28 -0.35 -0.94
N TRP A 204 6.56 -0.44 0.36
CA TRP A 204 7.85 -0.06 0.97
C TRP A 204 8.34 -1.14 1.94
N GLY A 205 9.54 -0.97 2.50
CA GLY A 205 10.21 -2.00 3.32
C GLY A 205 9.38 -2.51 4.50
N GLY A 206 8.57 -1.64 5.12
CA GLY A 206 7.68 -2.02 6.23
C GLY A 206 6.50 -2.92 5.81
N ASN A 207 6.15 -2.93 4.52
CA ASN A 207 5.03 -3.71 3.98
C ASN A 207 5.49 -5.00 3.27
N VAL A 208 6.75 -5.41 3.48
CA VAL A 208 7.29 -6.70 3.04
C VAL A 208 7.60 -7.55 4.27
N HIS A 209 6.85 -8.63 4.43
CA HIS A 209 7.04 -9.59 5.52
C HIS A 209 7.81 -10.81 5.03
N VAL A 210 9.04 -11.00 5.50
CA VAL A 210 9.80 -12.22 5.19
C VAL A 210 9.36 -13.34 6.12
N MET A 211 8.79 -14.39 5.53
CA MET A 211 8.29 -15.54 6.26
C MET A 211 9.40 -16.53 6.58
N ALA A 212 9.12 -17.47 7.49
CA ALA A 212 9.92 -18.67 7.70
C ALA A 212 10.19 -19.37 6.34
N GLY A 213 11.45 -19.79 6.13
CA GLY A 213 11.91 -20.30 4.83
C GLY A 213 12.32 -19.23 3.81
N GLY A 214 12.17 -17.94 4.15
CA GLY A 214 12.68 -16.80 3.39
C GLY A 214 11.80 -16.34 2.22
N ARG A 215 10.58 -16.86 2.08
CA ARG A 215 9.63 -16.33 1.09
C ARG A 215 9.03 -15.01 1.59
N ALA A 216 8.99 -13.98 0.74
CA ALA A 216 8.39 -12.70 1.08
C ALA A 216 6.88 -12.69 0.83
N ALA A 217 6.13 -12.06 1.74
CA ALA A 217 4.73 -11.72 1.60
C ALA A 217 4.54 -10.20 1.60
N LEU A 218 3.53 -9.71 0.89
CA LEU A 218 3.11 -8.31 0.91
C LEU A 218 1.95 -8.14 1.90
N ILE A 219 2.00 -7.08 2.70
CA ILE A 219 1.01 -6.77 3.75
C ILE A 219 0.56 -5.31 3.65
N ASP A 220 -0.57 -4.98 4.26
CA ASP A 220 -1.11 -3.62 4.36
C ASP A 220 -1.28 -2.89 2.99
N PRO A 221 -1.94 -3.51 2.00
CA PRO A 221 -2.10 -2.91 0.68
C PRO A 221 -3.07 -1.73 0.65
N SER A 222 -2.77 -0.75 -0.21
CA SER A 222 -3.64 0.37 -0.58
C SER A 222 -4.02 0.26 -2.07
N ALA A 223 -4.50 -0.93 -2.46
CA ALA A 223 -4.55 -1.38 -3.86
C ALA A 223 -5.46 -0.55 -4.77
N TYR A 224 -5.03 -0.43 -6.03
CA TYR A 224 -5.81 0.11 -7.15
C TYR A 224 -5.15 -0.31 -8.47
N HIS A 225 -5.84 -0.12 -9.60
CA HIS A 225 -5.23 -0.26 -10.93
C HIS A 225 -4.56 1.05 -11.33
N GLY A 226 -3.24 1.04 -11.48
CA GLY A 226 -2.41 2.22 -11.74
C GLY A 226 -1.23 1.92 -12.66
N HIS A 227 -0.33 2.88 -12.85
CA HIS A 227 0.93 2.59 -13.55
C HIS A 227 1.87 1.78 -12.66
N ARG A 228 2.37 0.65 -13.18
CA ARG A 228 3.20 -0.34 -12.45
C ARG A 228 4.47 0.23 -11.81
N GLU A 229 4.98 1.33 -12.34
CA GLU A 229 6.19 1.96 -11.82
C GLU A 229 5.95 2.67 -10.48
N VAL A 230 4.69 2.90 -10.08
CA VAL A 230 4.37 3.51 -8.78
C VAL A 230 4.84 2.64 -7.62
N ASP A 231 4.60 1.33 -7.66
CA ASP A 231 5.04 0.40 -6.61
C ASP A 231 6.58 0.33 -6.54
N LEU A 232 7.26 0.36 -7.68
CA LEU A 232 8.73 0.41 -7.72
C LEU A 232 9.26 1.72 -7.14
N ALA A 233 8.67 2.84 -7.54
CA ALA A 233 9.07 4.15 -7.05
C ALA A 233 8.87 4.27 -5.53
N MET A 234 7.79 3.69 -5.00
CA MET A 234 7.58 3.61 -3.55
C MET A 234 8.62 2.73 -2.86
N SER A 235 8.94 1.56 -3.43
CA SER A 235 9.93 0.67 -2.83
C SER A 235 11.32 1.31 -2.73
N GLU A 236 11.66 2.18 -3.68
CA GLU A 236 12.93 2.90 -3.73
C GLU A 236 13.00 4.12 -2.78
N LEU A 237 11.86 4.58 -2.23
CA LEU A 237 11.81 5.84 -1.48
C LEU A 237 12.45 5.76 -0.08
N PHE A 238 12.27 4.64 0.62
CA PHE A 238 12.70 4.46 2.01
C PHE A 238 13.69 3.29 2.17
N GLY A 239 14.79 3.34 1.42
CA GLY A 239 15.92 2.42 1.58
C GLY A 239 16.00 1.28 0.56
N GLY A 240 14.93 1.04 -0.21
CA GLY A 240 14.94 0.00 -1.24
C GLY A 240 14.77 -1.42 -0.70
N PHE A 241 14.60 -2.37 -1.62
CA PHE A 241 14.63 -3.80 -1.32
C PHE A 241 16.02 -4.39 -1.55
N GLY A 242 16.25 -5.59 -1.01
CA GLY A 242 17.54 -6.25 -1.07
C GLY A 242 17.99 -6.62 -2.48
N SER A 243 19.25 -7.07 -2.57
CA SER A 243 19.93 -7.35 -3.84
C SER A 243 19.13 -8.31 -4.73
N GLY A 244 19.08 -7.99 -6.03
CA GLY A 244 18.41 -8.81 -7.04
C GLY A 244 16.91 -8.57 -7.21
N PHE A 245 16.21 -7.86 -6.32
CA PHE A 245 14.79 -7.56 -6.50
C PHE A 245 14.52 -6.77 -7.80
N TYR A 246 15.17 -5.62 -7.95
CA TYR A 246 14.95 -4.75 -9.10
C TYR A 246 15.46 -5.33 -10.41
N GLU A 247 16.56 -6.10 -10.35
CA GLU A 247 17.10 -6.81 -11.51
C GLU A 247 16.13 -7.87 -11.99
N ALA A 248 15.61 -8.70 -11.09
CA ALA A 248 14.66 -9.75 -11.42
C ALA A 248 13.32 -9.19 -11.92
N TYR A 249 12.85 -8.07 -11.36
CA TYR A 249 11.68 -7.38 -11.90
C TYR A 249 11.94 -6.89 -13.32
N ARG A 250 13.07 -6.20 -13.58
CA ARG A 250 13.40 -5.65 -14.91
C ARG A 250 13.64 -6.75 -15.95
N GLU A 251 14.19 -7.89 -15.53
CA GLU A 251 14.32 -9.08 -16.37
C GLU A 251 12.94 -9.60 -16.81
N ALA A 252 11.99 -9.69 -15.87
CA ALA A 252 10.63 -10.17 -16.14
C ALA A 252 9.76 -9.15 -16.91
N TRP A 253 9.94 -7.85 -16.64
CA TRP A 253 9.23 -6.77 -17.32
C TRP A 253 10.06 -5.48 -17.36
N PRO A 254 10.81 -5.25 -18.45
CA PRO A 254 11.67 -4.07 -18.60
C PRO A 254 10.93 -2.75 -18.40
N LEU A 255 11.59 -1.78 -17.78
CA LEU A 255 11.07 -0.43 -17.61
C LEU A 255 11.31 0.39 -18.87
N ALA A 256 10.35 1.25 -19.22
CA ALA A 256 10.55 2.18 -20.31
C ALA A 256 11.63 3.22 -19.94
N PRO A 257 12.35 3.80 -20.91
CA PRO A 257 13.19 4.97 -20.68
C PRO A 257 12.40 6.09 -19.96
N GLY A 258 13.06 6.98 -19.21
CA GLY A 258 12.35 8.02 -18.46
C GLY A 258 12.00 7.65 -17.01
N TYR A 259 12.13 6.39 -16.59
CA TYR A 259 11.72 5.99 -15.24
C TYR A 259 12.53 6.71 -14.16
N ALA A 260 13.86 6.58 -14.18
CA ALA A 260 14.71 7.00 -13.07
C ALA A 260 14.75 8.53 -12.88
N GLU A 261 14.78 9.25 -14.00
CA GLU A 261 14.97 10.69 -14.11
C GLU A 261 13.67 11.49 -14.08
N ARG A 262 12.56 10.93 -14.60
CA ARG A 262 11.30 11.66 -14.77
C ARG A 262 10.16 11.07 -13.96
N ARG A 263 9.79 9.81 -14.20
CA ARG A 263 8.55 9.23 -13.62
C ARG A 263 8.69 8.87 -12.15
N ARG A 264 9.81 8.27 -11.74
CA ARG A 264 10.09 7.92 -10.34
C ARG A 264 9.96 9.11 -9.40
N PRO A 265 10.62 10.27 -9.62
CA PRO A 265 10.48 11.37 -8.68
C PRO A 265 9.04 11.91 -8.61
N ILE A 266 8.29 11.90 -9.72
CA ILE A 266 6.86 12.27 -9.76
C ILE A 266 6.02 11.31 -8.92
N TYR A 267 6.27 10.00 -9.00
CA TYR A 267 5.55 9.01 -8.21
C TYR A 267 5.89 9.09 -6.72
N GLN A 268 7.15 9.33 -6.38
CA GLN A 268 7.60 9.50 -4.99
C GLN A 268 7.00 10.74 -4.31
N LEU A 269 6.67 11.80 -5.07
CA LEU A 269 6.03 12.99 -4.50
C LEU A 269 4.68 12.69 -3.85
N TYR A 270 3.90 11.74 -4.39
CA TYR A 270 2.63 11.35 -3.77
C TYR A 270 2.84 10.85 -2.34
N TYR A 271 3.77 9.92 -2.17
CA TYR A 271 4.05 9.31 -0.87
C TYR A 271 4.70 10.31 0.09
N LEU A 272 5.57 11.21 -0.40
CA LEU A 272 6.13 12.29 0.42
C LEU A 272 5.05 13.26 0.91
N LEU A 273 4.08 13.63 0.06
CA LEU A 273 2.93 14.45 0.46
C LEU A 273 2.05 13.72 1.48
N VAL A 274 1.82 12.41 1.30
CA VAL A 274 1.13 11.56 2.29
C VAL A 274 1.85 11.60 3.64
N HIS A 275 3.19 11.47 3.64
CA HIS A 275 3.99 11.51 4.86
C HIS A 275 3.99 12.90 5.52
N VAL A 276 4.02 13.99 4.74
CA VAL A 276 3.81 15.35 5.28
C VAL A 276 2.46 15.45 5.99
N ASN A 277 1.40 14.92 5.38
CA ASN A 277 0.06 14.98 5.94
C ASN A 277 -0.14 14.09 7.18
N LEU A 278 0.59 12.97 7.30
CA LEU A 278 0.49 12.04 8.43
C LEU A 278 1.47 12.35 9.58
N PHE A 279 2.68 12.79 9.25
CA PHE A 279 3.80 12.89 10.18
C PHE A 279 4.40 14.30 10.28
N GLY A 280 3.96 15.22 9.42
CA GLY A 280 4.22 16.65 9.55
C GLY A 280 5.52 17.14 8.92
N ALA A 281 6.07 18.20 9.52
CA ALA A 281 7.07 19.08 8.91
C ALA A 281 8.42 18.40 8.57
N SER A 282 8.75 17.28 9.22
CA SER A 282 9.99 16.54 8.97
C SER A 282 10.13 16.06 7.52
N TYR A 283 9.02 15.86 6.80
CA TYR A 283 9.01 15.42 5.41
C TYR A 283 8.96 16.57 4.39
N VAL A 284 8.76 17.82 4.82
CA VAL A 284 8.64 18.99 3.92
C VAL A 284 9.92 19.19 3.12
N GLY A 285 11.09 19.15 3.78
CA GLY A 285 12.39 19.31 3.12
C GLY A 285 12.62 18.28 2.02
N SER A 286 12.41 16.99 2.33
CA SER A 286 12.52 15.89 1.37
C SER A 286 11.54 16.02 0.21
N THR A 287 10.32 16.50 0.48
CA THR A 287 9.30 16.74 -0.55
C THR A 287 9.75 17.84 -1.52
N LEU A 288 10.23 18.97 -1.01
CA LEU A 288 10.68 20.08 -1.86
C LEU A 288 11.93 19.69 -2.68
N ALA A 289 12.89 19.00 -2.06
CA ALA A 289 14.06 18.48 -2.77
C ALA A 289 13.65 17.49 -3.89
N ARG A 290 12.65 16.64 -3.64
CA ARG A 290 12.13 15.72 -4.66
C ARG A 290 11.43 16.47 -5.79
N LEU A 291 10.69 17.54 -5.48
CA LEU A 291 10.05 18.40 -6.47
C LEU A 291 11.09 19.13 -7.34
N ASP A 292 12.20 19.59 -6.76
CA ASP A 292 13.31 20.23 -7.49
C ASP A 292 14.01 19.26 -8.46
N ALA A 293 13.95 17.96 -8.19
CA ALA A 293 14.55 16.94 -9.04
C ALA A 293 13.68 16.53 -10.24
N VAL A 294 12.41 16.99 -10.32
CA VAL A 294 11.56 16.70 -11.47
C VAL A 294 11.99 17.59 -12.65
N PRO A 295 12.32 17.03 -13.82
CA PRO A 295 12.64 17.83 -15.00
C PRO A 295 11.36 18.47 -15.53
N LEU A 296 11.07 19.67 -15.04
CA LEU A 296 10.08 20.58 -15.63
C LEU A 296 10.71 21.19 -16.88
#